data_AF-A0A836W4Q5-F1
#
_entry.id   AF-A0A836W4Q5-F1
#
_cell.length_a   1.000
_cell.length_b   1.000
_cell.length_c   1.000
_cell.angle_alpha   90.00
_cell.angle_beta   90.00
_cell.angle_gamma   90.00
#
_symmetry.space_group_name_H-M   'P 1'
#
loop_
_entity.id
_entity.type
_entity.pdbx_description
1 polymer ?
#
loop_
_entity_poly.entity_id
_entity_poly.type
_entity_poly.pdbx_seq_one_letter_code
_entity_poly.pdbx_strand_id
1 'polypeptide(L)'
;MPHTGLALKIRGLEIWNQMSEWMEGLTHTNKFWRVLHPRRSIVAPKKETLEIWDALNQKRRVTGIGGVDAHGHLHRLLGIFTIQIFRYKVSFRTIRTHILSQNKLSRQDHHKDLKIIYDALRGANCYISHQLMGDASAFRFTAENEHGSAIIGATLKFARKTILRVTNPLPAKTVLIGNGEVLNFQEGQDIEFEITEPGVYRVETHIKNRPWILSNHIRLI
;
A
#
# COMPACT_ATOMS: atom_id res chain seq x y z
N MET A 1 20.80 13.90 16.70
CA MET A 1 19.46 14.39 16.29
C MET A 1 19.62 15.48 15.25
N PRO A 2 19.29 15.21 13.96
CA PRO A 2 18.85 16.30 13.08
C PRO A 2 17.87 15.82 11.98
N HIS A 3 16.62 15.43 12.28
CA HIS A 3 15.60 15.15 11.24
C HIS A 3 14.18 15.64 11.59
N THR A 4 14.00 16.34 12.71
CA THR A 4 12.69 16.68 13.28
C THR A 4 11.90 17.74 12.49
N GLY A 5 12.55 18.53 11.63
CA GLY A 5 11.88 19.56 10.83
C GLY A 5 11.11 19.03 9.60
N LEU A 6 11.59 17.95 8.97
CA LEU A 6 11.00 17.44 7.72
C LEU A 6 9.70 16.67 7.97
N ALA A 7 9.58 16.00 9.13
CA ALA A 7 8.42 15.19 9.51
C ALA A 7 7.10 15.99 9.65
N LEU A 8 7.19 17.31 9.82
CA LEU A 8 6.04 18.17 10.13
C LEU A 8 5.18 18.55 8.92
N LYS A 9 5.64 18.37 7.66
CA LYS A 9 4.91 18.87 6.47
C LYS A 9 4.45 17.82 5.46
N ILE A 10 4.80 16.54 5.66
CA ILE A 10 4.54 15.46 4.69
C ILE A 10 3.07 15.02 4.73
N ARG A 11 2.32 15.12 3.64
CA ARG A 11 0.90 14.67 3.57
C ARG A 11 0.71 13.26 3.00
N GLY A 12 1.74 12.71 2.37
CA GLY A 12 1.75 11.33 1.89
C GLY A 12 3.18 10.80 1.83
N LEU A 13 3.32 9.49 1.97
CA LEU A 13 4.58 8.77 1.96
C LEU A 13 4.50 7.63 0.95
N GLU A 14 5.51 7.48 0.12
CA GLU A 14 5.65 6.30 -0.72
C GLU A 14 6.13 5.14 0.14
N ILE A 15 5.19 4.26 0.53
CA ILE A 15 5.46 3.15 1.44
C ILE A 15 5.97 1.92 0.69
N TRP A 16 5.70 1.82 -0.61
CA TRP A 16 6.17 0.72 -1.45
C TRP A 16 6.72 1.27 -2.77
N ASN A 17 8.05 1.25 -2.90
CA ASN A 17 8.76 1.67 -4.11
C ASN A 17 9.53 0.49 -4.70
N GLN A 18 9.23 0.14 -5.95
CA GLN A 18 9.90 -0.96 -6.66
C GLN A 18 11.40 -0.74 -6.91
N MET A 19 11.82 0.48 -7.25
CA MET A 19 13.20 0.78 -7.66
C MET A 19 14.13 0.89 -6.45
N SER A 20 13.68 1.54 -5.37
CA SER A 20 14.42 1.59 -4.10
C SER A 20 14.65 0.18 -3.56
N GLU A 21 13.64 -0.69 -3.62
CA GLU A 21 13.77 -2.10 -3.22
C GLU A 21 14.71 -2.91 -4.12
N TRP A 22 14.72 -2.62 -5.44
CA TRP A 22 15.64 -3.28 -6.36
C TRP A 22 17.10 -2.87 -6.11
N MET A 23 17.36 -1.56 -5.98
CA MET A 23 18.72 -1.01 -5.83
C MET A 23 19.37 -1.46 -4.52
N GLU A 24 18.63 -1.48 -3.43
CA GLU A 24 19.18 -1.80 -2.12
C GLU A 24 19.42 -3.30 -1.90
N GLY A 25 18.70 -4.16 -2.62
CA GLY A 25 18.95 -5.60 -2.60
C GLY A 25 20.09 -6.07 -3.52
N LEU A 26 20.82 -5.16 -4.18
CA LEU A 26 21.94 -5.52 -5.05
C LEU A 26 23.16 -5.95 -4.24
N THR A 27 23.61 -7.17 -4.47
CA THR A 27 24.93 -7.66 -4.04
C THR A 27 25.75 -8.01 -5.28
N HIS A 28 27.08 -8.03 -5.14
CA HIS A 28 27.99 -8.38 -6.25
C HIS A 28 27.67 -9.75 -6.88
N THR A 29 27.09 -10.68 -6.11
CA THR A 29 26.78 -12.05 -6.55
C THR A 29 25.40 -12.20 -7.17
N ASN A 30 24.42 -11.35 -6.84
CA ASN A 30 23.03 -11.49 -7.30
C ASN A 30 22.66 -10.55 -8.47
N LYS A 31 23.57 -9.63 -8.83
CA LYS A 31 23.35 -8.55 -9.80
C LYS A 31 22.85 -9.08 -11.15
N PHE A 32 23.47 -10.13 -11.68
CA PHE A 32 23.09 -10.70 -12.98
C PHE A 32 21.68 -11.32 -12.96
N TRP A 33 21.34 -12.04 -11.88
CA TRP A 33 20.03 -12.69 -11.74
C TRP A 33 18.90 -11.67 -11.52
N ARG A 34 19.15 -10.61 -10.73
CA ARG A 34 18.21 -9.50 -10.50
C ARG A 34 17.99 -8.63 -11.74
N VAL A 35 19.00 -8.49 -12.60
CA VAL A 35 18.89 -7.83 -13.91
C VAL A 35 18.03 -8.66 -14.87
N LEU A 36 18.20 -9.99 -14.87
CA LEU A 36 17.42 -10.90 -15.73
C LEU A 36 15.98 -11.13 -15.24
N HIS A 37 15.72 -11.03 -13.92
CA HIS A 37 14.39 -11.24 -13.32
C HIS A 37 13.91 -10.07 -12.43
N PRO A 38 13.76 -8.85 -12.97
CA PRO A 38 13.42 -7.64 -12.20
C PRO A 38 12.03 -7.68 -11.51
N ARG A 39 11.16 -8.63 -11.92
CA ARG A 39 9.85 -8.89 -11.29
C ARG A 39 9.95 -9.67 -9.98
N ARG A 40 10.99 -10.49 -9.81
CA ARG A 40 11.13 -11.40 -8.66
C ARG A 40 11.86 -10.76 -7.46
N SER A 41 12.44 -9.58 -7.66
CA SER A 41 13.19 -8.82 -6.66
C SER A 41 12.34 -7.90 -5.79
N ILE A 42 11.06 -7.73 -6.10
CA ILE A 42 10.07 -7.07 -5.24
C ILE A 42 9.55 -8.11 -4.26
N VAL A 43 9.86 -7.91 -3.00
CA VAL A 43 9.68 -8.83 -1.88
C VAL A 43 8.68 -8.22 -0.90
N ALA A 44 8.93 -7.01 -0.39
CA ALA A 44 8.07 -6.34 0.60
C ALA A 44 8.45 -4.85 0.76
N PRO A 45 7.50 -4.00 1.18
CA PRO A 45 7.82 -2.70 1.77
C PRO A 45 8.84 -2.83 2.90
N LYS A 46 9.72 -1.84 3.04
CA LYS A 46 10.65 -1.80 4.17
C LYS A 46 9.91 -1.63 5.49
N LYS A 47 10.34 -2.39 6.49
CA LYS A 47 9.75 -2.34 7.83
C LYS A 47 9.90 -0.94 8.45
N GLU A 48 11.06 -0.32 8.32
CA GLU A 48 11.36 1.01 8.87
C GLU A 48 10.44 2.09 8.25
N THR A 49 10.16 1.98 6.95
CA THR A 49 9.24 2.89 6.26
C THR A 49 7.81 2.75 6.81
N LEU A 50 7.36 1.51 7.05
CA LEU A 50 6.05 1.24 7.63
C LEU A 50 5.96 1.72 9.08
N GLU A 51 6.98 1.49 9.89
CA GLU A 51 7.05 1.97 11.28
C GLU A 51 6.97 3.51 11.36
N ILE A 52 7.71 4.21 10.50
CA ILE A 52 7.64 5.69 10.39
C ILE A 52 6.23 6.11 9.96
N TRP A 53 5.67 5.44 8.97
CA TRP A 53 4.33 5.73 8.46
C TRP A 53 3.24 5.54 9.52
N ASP A 54 3.32 4.46 10.30
CA ASP A 54 2.40 4.14 11.38
C ASP A 54 2.51 5.15 12.52
N ALA A 55 3.74 5.49 12.93
CA ALA A 55 3.98 6.52 13.95
C ALA A 55 3.47 7.91 13.54
N LEU A 56 3.61 8.28 12.27
CA LEU A 56 3.02 9.51 11.72
C LEU A 56 1.49 9.44 11.75
N ASN A 57 0.93 8.29 11.37
CA ASN A 57 -0.50 8.09 11.29
C ASN A 57 -1.21 8.13 12.64
N GLN A 58 -0.57 7.73 13.73
CA GLN A 58 -1.15 7.94 15.07
C GLN A 58 -1.43 9.42 15.36
N LYS A 59 -0.57 10.33 14.89
CA LYS A 59 -0.67 11.78 15.18
C LYS A 59 -1.57 12.53 14.20
N ARG A 60 -1.58 12.12 12.93
CA ARG A 60 -2.31 12.80 11.84
C ARG A 60 -2.43 11.90 10.62
N ARG A 61 -3.37 12.17 9.73
CA ARG A 61 -3.48 11.41 8.48
C ARG A 61 -2.24 11.64 7.58
N VAL A 62 -1.56 10.56 7.21
CA VAL A 62 -0.51 10.50 6.19
C VAL A 62 -0.82 9.38 5.21
N THR A 63 -1.11 9.74 3.97
CA THR A 63 -1.48 8.76 2.94
C THR A 63 -0.29 7.92 2.51
N GLY A 64 -0.40 6.61 2.63
CA GLY A 64 0.52 5.66 2.00
C GLY A 64 0.19 5.51 0.51
N ILE A 65 1.19 5.62 -0.35
CA ILE A 65 1.09 5.31 -1.79
C ILE A 65 2.18 4.32 -2.21
N GLY A 66 1.97 3.63 -3.31
CA GLY A 66 2.96 2.76 -3.93
C GLY A 66 3.30 3.23 -5.34
N GLY A 67 4.58 3.17 -5.68
CA GLY A 67 5.10 3.55 -6.97
C GLY A 67 6.08 2.53 -7.54
N VAL A 68 6.16 2.52 -8.86
CA VAL A 68 7.03 1.60 -9.62
C VAL A 68 8.37 2.23 -9.99
N ASP A 69 8.46 3.56 -9.82
CA ASP A 69 9.63 4.39 -10.12
C ASP A 69 10.33 3.99 -11.42
N ALA A 70 9.53 3.90 -12.49
CA ALA A 70 9.93 3.28 -13.74
C ALA A 70 10.87 4.20 -14.54
N HIS A 71 12.16 4.04 -14.29
CA HIS A 71 13.22 4.62 -15.09
C HIS A 71 13.69 3.55 -16.10
N GLY A 72 13.20 3.61 -17.34
CA GLY A 72 13.45 2.62 -18.40
C GLY A 72 14.88 2.65 -18.95
N HIS A 73 15.88 2.52 -18.08
CA HIS A 73 17.30 2.65 -18.39
C HIS A 73 17.77 1.53 -19.32
N LEU A 74 18.43 1.95 -20.40
CA LEU A 74 19.15 1.07 -21.30
C LEU A 74 20.51 0.74 -20.67
N HIS A 75 20.76 -0.53 -20.40
CA HIS A 75 22.06 -1.00 -19.92
C HIS A 75 22.73 -1.86 -20.98
N ARG A 76 24.02 -1.60 -21.23
CA ARG A 76 24.86 -2.47 -22.05
C ARG A 76 25.36 -3.63 -21.20
N LEU A 77 24.89 -4.83 -21.48
CA LEU A 77 25.41 -6.08 -20.95
C LEU A 77 26.61 -6.50 -21.80
N LEU A 78 27.76 -6.75 -21.13
CA LEU A 78 29.00 -7.23 -21.74
C LEU A 78 29.56 -6.36 -22.89
N GLY A 79 29.09 -5.12 -23.05
CA GLY A 79 29.53 -4.20 -24.11
C GLY A 79 28.90 -4.43 -25.48
N ILE A 80 28.16 -5.53 -25.70
CA ILE A 80 27.66 -5.94 -27.03
C ILE A 80 26.13 -6.03 -27.07
N PHE A 81 25.47 -6.27 -25.93
CA PHE A 81 24.01 -6.46 -25.87
C PHE A 81 23.37 -5.30 -25.10
N THR A 82 22.44 -4.56 -25.73
CA THR A 82 21.65 -3.54 -25.02
C THR A 82 20.39 -4.20 -24.46
N ILE A 83 20.27 -4.25 -23.13
CA ILE A 83 19.05 -4.71 -22.44
C ILE A 83 18.37 -3.50 -21.81
N GLN A 84 17.07 -3.36 -22.05
CA GLN A 84 16.25 -2.40 -21.32
C GLN A 84 15.85 -3.00 -19.98
N ILE A 85 16.47 -2.53 -18.90
CA ILE A 85 16.08 -2.88 -17.54
C ILE A 85 14.85 -2.01 -17.20
N PHE A 86 13.88 -2.56 -16.47
CA PHE A 86 12.62 -1.86 -16.13
C PHE A 86 11.79 -1.36 -17.32
N ARG A 87 11.59 -2.22 -18.34
CA ARG A 87 10.61 -1.94 -19.40
C ARG A 87 9.27 -1.53 -18.79
N TYR A 88 8.70 -0.39 -19.19
CA TYR A 88 7.44 0.15 -18.63
C TYR A 88 6.32 -0.90 -18.53
N LYS A 89 6.14 -1.73 -19.56
CA LYS A 89 5.14 -2.81 -19.58
C LYS A 89 5.31 -3.84 -18.44
N VAL A 90 6.54 -4.00 -17.95
CA VAL A 90 6.88 -4.87 -16.83
C VAL A 90 6.64 -4.15 -15.51
N SER A 91 7.13 -2.92 -15.36
CA SER A 91 7.01 -2.15 -14.12
C SER A 91 5.55 -1.84 -13.78
N PHE A 92 4.69 -1.49 -14.74
CA PHE A 92 3.26 -1.26 -14.44
C PHE A 92 2.44 -2.52 -14.06
N ARG A 93 3.07 -3.70 -14.04
CA ARG A 93 2.46 -4.97 -13.60
C ARG A 93 2.92 -5.41 -12.20
N THR A 94 3.57 -4.53 -11.43
CA THR A 94 4.07 -4.83 -10.08
C THR A 94 3.25 -4.09 -9.03
N ILE A 95 3.58 -2.84 -8.70
CA ILE A 95 2.93 -2.05 -7.65
C ILE A 95 1.85 -1.18 -8.26
N ARG A 96 0.67 -1.21 -7.66
CA ARG A 96 -0.47 -0.37 -8.04
C ARG A 96 -1.05 0.30 -6.82
N THR A 97 -1.34 1.59 -6.95
CA THR A 97 -2.19 2.32 -6.01
C THR A 97 -3.61 2.32 -6.55
N HIS A 98 -4.54 1.72 -5.79
CA HIS A 98 -5.96 1.69 -6.10
C HIS A 98 -6.67 2.83 -5.39
N ILE A 99 -7.37 3.66 -6.15
CA ILE A 99 -8.10 4.83 -5.62
C ILE A 99 -9.55 4.45 -5.33
N LEU A 100 -10.03 4.80 -4.14
CA LEU A 100 -11.41 4.66 -3.74
C LEU A 100 -12.12 6.00 -3.95
N SER A 101 -13.14 6.00 -4.81
CA SER A 101 -13.95 7.18 -5.10
C SER A 101 -15.41 6.80 -5.24
N GLN A 102 -16.29 7.65 -4.72
CA GLN A 102 -17.73 7.56 -4.96
C GLN A 102 -18.09 7.96 -6.40
N ASN A 103 -17.28 8.84 -7.00
CA ASN A 103 -17.47 9.34 -8.35
C ASN A 103 -16.62 8.54 -9.34
N LYS A 104 -17.25 8.09 -10.43
CA LYS A 104 -16.51 7.56 -11.58
C LYS A 104 -15.72 8.68 -12.26
N LEU A 105 -14.56 8.34 -12.79
CA LEU A 105 -13.82 9.24 -13.67
C LEU A 105 -14.66 9.48 -14.94
N SER A 106 -14.80 10.75 -15.32
CA SER A 106 -15.49 11.22 -16.51
C SER A 106 -14.82 10.72 -17.78
N ARG A 107 -13.49 10.60 -17.80
CA ARG A 107 -12.65 10.28 -18.97
C ARG A 107 -12.70 11.31 -20.10
N GLN A 108 -13.38 12.43 -19.89
CA GLN A 108 -13.56 13.51 -20.86
C GLN A 108 -13.09 14.84 -20.28
N ASP A 109 -13.36 15.07 -18.98
CA ASP A 109 -12.91 16.25 -18.25
C ASP A 109 -11.69 15.93 -17.36
N HIS A 110 -10.52 16.34 -17.84
CA HIS A 110 -9.25 16.14 -17.14
C HIS A 110 -9.20 16.82 -15.76
N HIS A 111 -9.74 18.04 -15.62
CA HIS A 111 -9.70 18.77 -14.36
C HIS A 111 -10.58 18.10 -13.30
N LYS A 112 -11.75 17.65 -13.71
CA LYS A 112 -12.66 16.90 -12.83
C LYS A 112 -12.06 15.57 -12.39
N ASP A 113 -11.44 14.83 -13.29
CA ASP A 113 -10.80 13.55 -13.00
C ASP A 113 -9.60 13.71 -12.07
N LEU A 114 -8.75 14.71 -12.32
CA LEU A 114 -7.64 15.04 -11.42
C LEU A 114 -8.15 15.39 -10.01
N LYS A 115 -9.22 16.19 -9.91
CA LYS A 115 -9.80 16.56 -8.63
C LYS A 115 -10.25 15.31 -7.85
N ILE A 116 -10.94 14.38 -8.50
CA ILE A 116 -11.36 13.10 -7.89
C ILE A 116 -10.15 12.34 -7.33
N ILE A 117 -9.09 12.19 -8.14
CA ILE A 117 -7.88 11.46 -7.75
C ILE A 117 -7.18 12.15 -6.57
N TYR A 118 -6.96 13.46 -6.65
CA TYR A 118 -6.28 14.21 -5.58
C TYR A 118 -7.09 14.26 -4.28
N ASP A 119 -8.41 14.36 -4.36
CA ASP A 119 -9.27 14.36 -3.18
C ASP A 119 -9.21 12.99 -2.48
N ALA A 120 -9.26 11.90 -3.23
CA ALA A 120 -9.11 10.56 -2.68
C ALA A 120 -7.73 10.35 -2.03
N LEU A 121 -6.65 10.76 -2.71
CA LEU A 121 -5.30 10.69 -2.14
C LEU A 121 -5.16 11.56 -0.88
N ARG A 122 -5.74 12.76 -0.85
CA ARG A 122 -5.73 13.64 0.34
C ARG A 122 -6.51 13.03 1.51
N GLY A 123 -7.57 12.28 1.20
CA GLY A 123 -8.37 11.54 2.17
C GLY A 123 -7.73 10.23 2.64
N ALA A 124 -6.58 9.82 2.08
CA ALA A 124 -6.03 8.48 2.24
C ALA A 124 -6.99 7.36 1.77
N ASN A 125 -7.90 7.68 0.86
CA ASN A 125 -8.90 6.76 0.29
C ASN A 125 -8.25 5.91 -0.81
N CYS A 126 -7.21 5.16 -0.47
CA CYS A 126 -6.51 4.30 -1.41
C CYS A 126 -5.83 3.12 -0.71
N TYR A 127 -5.47 2.10 -1.47
CA TYR A 127 -4.64 1.00 -1.00
C TYR A 127 -3.62 0.60 -2.06
N ILE A 128 -2.56 -0.06 -1.64
CA ILE A 128 -1.47 -0.49 -2.50
C ILE A 128 -1.58 -1.99 -2.71
N SER A 129 -1.33 -2.46 -3.92
CA SER A 129 -1.24 -3.90 -4.20
C SER A 129 -0.02 -4.27 -5.03
N HIS A 130 0.49 -5.46 -4.78
CA HIS A 130 1.39 -6.18 -5.66
C HIS A 130 0.60 -7.02 -6.67
N GLN A 131 0.39 -6.46 -7.86
CA GLN A 131 -0.37 -7.05 -8.96
C GLN A 131 0.14 -8.42 -9.42
N LEU A 132 1.40 -8.78 -9.15
CA LEU A 132 1.92 -10.12 -9.45
C LEU A 132 1.30 -11.21 -8.57
N MET A 133 0.76 -10.87 -7.39
CA MET A 133 0.14 -11.84 -6.48
C MET A 133 -1.33 -12.10 -6.83
N GLY A 134 -2.00 -11.15 -7.48
CA GLY A 134 -3.40 -11.27 -7.89
C GLY A 134 -4.02 -9.92 -8.19
N ASP A 135 -5.18 -9.91 -8.86
CA ASP A 135 -5.98 -8.70 -9.03
C ASP A 135 -6.59 -8.28 -7.69
N ALA A 136 -6.23 -7.09 -7.22
CA ALA A 136 -6.68 -6.55 -5.95
C ALA A 136 -7.98 -5.73 -6.05
N SER A 137 -8.54 -5.54 -7.25
CA SER A 137 -9.65 -4.59 -7.51
C SER A 137 -10.91 -4.80 -6.66
N ALA A 138 -11.19 -6.05 -6.28
CA ALA A 138 -12.33 -6.42 -5.44
C ALA A 138 -12.10 -6.24 -3.93
N PHE A 139 -10.89 -5.86 -3.51
CA PHE A 139 -10.55 -5.72 -2.09
C PHE A 139 -11.43 -4.68 -1.39
N ARG A 140 -11.85 -4.99 -0.16
CA ARG A 140 -12.58 -4.10 0.72
C ARG A 140 -12.03 -4.19 2.14
N PHE A 141 -11.95 -3.04 2.79
CA PHE A 141 -11.66 -2.93 4.22
C PHE A 141 -12.57 -1.85 4.81
N THR A 142 -13.42 -2.24 5.75
CA THR A 142 -14.43 -1.37 6.36
C THR A 142 -14.45 -1.52 7.87
N ALA A 143 -14.99 -0.52 8.56
CA ALA A 143 -15.34 -0.56 9.97
C ALA A 143 -16.84 -0.33 10.12
N GLU A 144 -17.49 -1.05 11.03
CA GLU A 144 -18.91 -0.91 11.30
C GLU A 144 -19.17 -0.96 12.82
N ASN A 145 -20.05 -0.07 13.30
CA ASN A 145 -20.56 -0.07 14.66
C ASN A 145 -21.89 0.70 14.75
N GLU A 146 -22.36 0.98 15.97
CA GLU A 146 -23.59 1.75 16.22
C GLU A 146 -23.56 3.19 15.70
N HIS A 147 -22.38 3.75 15.42
CA HIS A 147 -22.20 5.09 14.85
C HIS A 147 -22.16 5.10 13.32
N GLY A 148 -22.30 3.93 12.68
CA GLY A 148 -22.36 3.79 11.23
C GLY A 148 -21.19 2.98 10.68
N SER A 149 -20.74 3.32 9.47
CA SER A 149 -19.66 2.63 8.79
C SER A 149 -18.59 3.59 8.27
N ALA A 150 -17.37 3.08 8.18
CA ALA A 150 -16.23 3.78 7.61
C ALA A 150 -15.45 2.88 6.65
N ILE A 151 -14.80 3.51 5.69
CA ILE A 151 -13.90 2.87 4.74
C ILE A 151 -12.47 3.38 4.96
N ILE A 152 -11.51 2.77 4.27
CA ILE A 152 -10.11 3.24 4.20
C ILE A 152 -10.04 4.78 4.05
N GLY A 153 -9.27 5.43 4.93
CA GLY A 153 -9.05 6.88 4.97
C GLY A 153 -10.01 7.65 5.88
N ALA A 154 -11.18 7.07 6.18
CA ALA A 154 -12.22 7.69 6.99
C ALA A 154 -11.96 7.56 8.50
N THR A 155 -12.76 8.31 9.25
CA THR A 155 -12.79 8.30 10.72
C THR A 155 -14.19 7.89 11.16
N LEU A 156 -14.28 6.95 12.11
CA LEU A 156 -15.50 6.52 12.77
C LEU A 156 -15.36 6.77 14.27
N LYS A 157 -16.45 7.19 14.92
CA LYS A 157 -16.45 7.25 16.38
C LYS A 157 -16.35 5.82 16.93
N PHE A 158 -15.44 5.58 17.86
CA PHE A 158 -15.21 4.27 18.45
C PHE A 158 -16.39 3.84 19.32
N ALA A 159 -16.73 2.55 19.24
CA ALA A 159 -17.65 1.88 20.14
C ALA A 159 -17.11 0.46 20.41
N ARG A 160 -17.34 -0.09 21.60
CA ARG A 160 -16.74 -1.38 22.03
C ARG A 160 -17.12 -2.59 21.17
N LYS A 161 -18.13 -2.47 20.31
CA LYS A 161 -18.57 -3.49 19.36
C LYS A 161 -18.23 -3.13 17.91
N THR A 162 -17.13 -2.41 17.70
CA THR A 162 -16.68 -2.10 16.33
C THR A 162 -16.11 -3.35 15.68
N ILE A 163 -16.64 -3.68 14.51
CA ILE A 163 -16.15 -4.78 13.67
C ILE A 163 -15.41 -4.19 12.48
N LEU A 164 -14.17 -4.62 12.30
CA LEU A 164 -13.39 -4.39 11.08
C LEU A 164 -13.60 -5.58 10.14
N ARG A 165 -14.08 -5.32 8.93
CA ARG A 165 -14.30 -6.35 7.91
C ARG A 165 -13.31 -6.21 6.77
N VAL A 166 -12.76 -7.34 6.33
CA VAL A 166 -11.87 -7.43 5.19
C VAL A 166 -12.42 -8.45 4.21
N THR A 167 -12.66 -8.03 2.97
CA THR A 167 -12.95 -8.93 1.86
C THR A 167 -11.75 -8.92 0.92
N ASN A 168 -11.02 -10.01 0.91
CA ASN A 168 -9.95 -10.27 -0.03
C ASN A 168 -10.53 -10.78 -1.37
N PRO A 169 -9.94 -10.42 -2.52
CA PRO A 169 -10.35 -10.98 -3.81
C PRO A 169 -10.09 -12.49 -3.95
N LEU A 170 -9.13 -13.02 -3.17
CA LEU A 170 -8.76 -14.42 -3.10
C LEU A 170 -8.42 -14.75 -1.65
N PRO A 171 -8.59 -16.00 -1.19
CA PRO A 171 -8.15 -16.41 0.14
C PRO A 171 -6.69 -16.01 0.39
N ALA A 172 -6.46 -15.27 1.47
CA ALA A 172 -5.16 -14.75 1.83
C ALA A 172 -5.01 -14.68 3.35
N LYS A 173 -3.77 -14.63 3.83
CA LYS A 173 -3.48 -14.29 5.21
C LYS A 173 -3.60 -12.78 5.38
N THR A 174 -4.51 -12.32 6.24
CA THR A 174 -4.69 -10.91 6.58
C THR A 174 -4.17 -10.66 7.99
N VAL A 175 -3.23 -9.73 8.10
CA VAL A 175 -2.67 -9.24 9.36
C VAL A 175 -3.33 -7.92 9.70
N LEU A 176 -3.95 -7.84 10.89
CA LEU A 176 -4.49 -6.60 11.44
C LEU A 176 -3.39 -5.87 12.21
N ILE A 177 -3.22 -4.60 11.87
CA ILE A 177 -2.27 -3.71 12.51
C ILE A 177 -3.04 -2.55 13.13
N GLY A 178 -2.87 -2.33 14.43
CA GLY A 178 -3.47 -1.23 15.17
C GLY A 178 -2.37 -0.41 15.84
N ASN A 179 -2.40 0.90 15.63
CA ASN A 179 -1.39 1.83 16.15
C ASN A 179 0.06 1.41 15.81
N GLY A 180 0.27 0.74 14.67
CA GLY A 180 1.60 0.28 14.24
C GLY A 180 2.05 -1.07 14.82
N GLU A 181 1.23 -1.70 15.65
CA GLU A 181 1.52 -3.03 16.20
C GLU A 181 0.62 -4.10 15.57
N VAL A 182 1.16 -5.30 15.38
CA VAL A 182 0.38 -6.46 14.91
C VAL A 182 -0.51 -6.93 16.05
N LEU A 183 -1.82 -6.86 15.86
CA LEU A 183 -2.80 -7.25 16.89
C LEU A 183 -3.30 -8.67 16.69
N ASN A 184 -3.57 -9.05 15.45
CA ASN A 184 -4.14 -10.35 15.11
C ASN A 184 -3.85 -10.69 13.64
N PHE A 185 -4.05 -11.96 13.26
CA PHE A 185 -4.10 -12.36 11.86
C PHE A 185 -5.13 -13.47 11.68
N GLN A 186 -5.72 -13.54 10.49
CA GLN A 186 -6.62 -14.61 10.08
C GLN A 186 -6.36 -14.98 8.62
N GLU A 187 -6.77 -16.17 8.21
CA GLU A 187 -6.69 -16.62 6.83
C GLU A 187 -8.09 -16.84 6.27
N GLY A 188 -8.35 -16.32 5.07
CA GLY A 188 -9.67 -16.40 4.47
C GLY A 188 -9.89 -15.38 3.36
N GLN A 189 -11.07 -15.47 2.76
CA GLN A 189 -11.54 -14.49 1.80
C GLN A 189 -12.26 -13.34 2.52
N ASP A 190 -13.22 -13.67 3.37
CA ASP A 190 -13.94 -12.72 4.22
C ASP A 190 -13.53 -12.92 5.68
N ILE A 191 -13.05 -11.85 6.29
CA ILE A 191 -12.43 -11.86 7.63
C ILE A 191 -13.02 -10.72 8.45
N GLU A 192 -13.29 -11.01 9.72
CA GLU A 192 -13.77 -10.02 10.68
C GLU A 192 -12.83 -9.94 11.89
N PHE A 193 -12.57 -8.73 12.36
CA PHE A 193 -11.85 -8.47 13.60
C PHE A 193 -12.72 -7.61 14.52
N GLU A 194 -12.95 -8.06 15.74
CA GLU A 194 -13.59 -7.25 16.78
C GLU A 194 -12.54 -6.34 17.44
N ILE A 195 -12.88 -5.05 17.59
CA ILE A 195 -11.97 -4.04 18.12
C ILE A 195 -12.50 -3.50 19.44
N THR A 196 -11.63 -3.56 20.45
CA THR A 196 -11.94 -3.18 21.83
C THR A 196 -11.36 -1.83 22.24
N GLU A 197 -10.53 -1.21 21.39
CA GLU A 197 -9.85 0.06 21.69
C GLU A 197 -9.94 1.06 20.52
N PRO A 198 -10.00 2.38 20.79
CA PRO A 198 -9.82 3.38 19.74
C PRO A 198 -8.39 3.34 19.20
N GLY A 199 -8.19 3.79 17.97
CA GLY A 199 -6.88 3.73 17.34
C GLY A 199 -6.89 3.91 15.83
N VAL A 200 -5.73 3.70 15.24
CA VAL A 200 -5.51 3.78 13.80
C VAL A 200 -5.22 2.38 13.27
N TYR A 201 -6.15 1.85 12.47
CA TYR A 201 -6.14 0.46 12.05
C TYR A 201 -5.92 0.33 10.56
N ARG A 202 -5.04 -0.58 10.16
CA ARG A 202 -4.81 -0.96 8.76
C ARG A 202 -4.60 -2.46 8.67
N VAL A 203 -4.64 -2.99 7.44
CA VAL A 203 -4.40 -4.40 7.19
C VAL A 203 -3.32 -4.61 6.14
N GLU A 204 -2.59 -5.70 6.29
CA GLU A 204 -1.68 -6.25 5.29
C GLU A 204 -2.15 -7.65 4.91
N THR A 205 -2.27 -7.93 3.61
CA THR A 205 -2.67 -9.23 3.11
C THR A 205 -1.49 -9.90 2.42
N HIS A 206 -1.39 -11.23 2.55
CA HIS A 206 -0.28 -12.01 2.04
C HIS A 206 -0.76 -13.25 1.29
N ILE A 207 -0.14 -13.50 0.14
CA ILE A 207 -0.28 -14.75 -0.62
C ILE A 207 1.07 -15.45 -0.60
N LYS A 208 1.12 -16.71 -0.14
CA LYS A 208 2.36 -17.51 -0.05
C LYS A 208 3.49 -16.76 0.68
N ASN A 209 3.16 -16.14 1.83
CA ASN A 209 4.07 -15.32 2.64
C ASN A 209 4.66 -14.07 1.96
N ARG A 210 4.11 -13.66 0.81
CA ARG A 210 4.49 -12.41 0.15
C ARG A 210 3.38 -11.38 0.30
N PRO A 211 3.70 -10.12 0.66
CA PRO A 211 2.72 -9.04 0.68
C PRO A 211 2.00 -8.92 -0.67
N TRP A 212 0.68 -8.83 -0.57
CA TRP A 212 -0.22 -8.65 -1.70
C TRP A 212 -0.91 -7.30 -1.61
N ILE A 213 -1.56 -6.96 -0.50
CA ILE A 213 -2.29 -5.70 -0.33
C ILE A 213 -1.85 -5.02 0.96
N LEU A 214 -1.63 -3.71 0.89
CA LEU A 214 -1.47 -2.85 2.06
C LEU A 214 -2.55 -1.78 2.00
N SER A 215 -3.44 -1.76 3.01
CA SER A 215 -4.46 -0.73 3.10
C SER A 215 -3.91 0.55 3.73
N ASN A 216 -4.43 1.72 3.34
CA ASN A 216 -4.38 2.86 4.26
C ASN A 216 -5.26 2.58 5.49
N HIS A 217 -5.18 3.48 6.47
CA HIS A 217 -5.81 3.28 7.77
C HIS A 217 -7.28 3.70 7.81
N ILE A 218 -8.05 3.09 8.72
CA ILE A 218 -9.32 3.59 9.26
C ILE A 218 -9.03 4.11 10.68
N ARG A 219 -9.53 5.29 11.03
CA ARG A 219 -9.36 5.86 12.38
C ARG A 219 -10.61 5.61 13.21
N LEU A 220 -10.46 5.01 14.38
CA LEU A 220 -11.49 4.90 15.40
C LEU A 220 -11.15 5.89 16.53
N ILE A 221 -12.00 6.88 16.77
CA ILE A 221 -11.76 7.96 17.74
C ILE A 221 -12.81 8.08 18.83
#